data_AF-C0ED84-F1
#
_entry.id   AF-C0ED84-F1
#
_cell.length_a   1.000
_cell.length_b   1.000
_cell.length_c   1.000
_cell.angle_alpha   90.00
_cell.angle_beta   90.00
_cell.angle_gamma   90.00
#
_symmetry.space_group_name_H-M   'P 1'
#
loop_
_entity.id
_entity.type
_entity.pdbx_description
1 polymer ?
#
loop_
_entity_poly.entity_id
_entity_poly.type
_entity_poly.pdbx_seq_one_letter_code
_entity_poly.pdbx_strand_id
1 'polypeptide(L)'
;MTGQPKKKPKYEAVLLKPPSTSPPSTGPDHFIPPAPPADFFNTIHQGEATNKLARIKTKITDPGQLDLYGNGVVTSEDFKVFIKEYEKLSGGVRPTAKKLLDALIITATESGQTDTMVRLPLAQYMQMRGLKDVKEARKQVRQDIEALDAISIEFREKRRGKTGDYLKMSISGGTNGLVRGVILYRFNTDFFNVMLNYPVMPFPKEILRLNSRHNPNSEFFLRRIAEHKNMNIGKPNEDIIGVKTLLLSSPELPRYADLGEKGQVSQRIIDPFERDMDALDILEWHYCGKNGAPCDPPKNYAEFERTRVRIVWKTYPERLDRGKKKK
;
A
#
# COMPACT_ATOMS: atom_id res chain seq x y z
N MET A 1 9.83 -62.42 -40.21
CA MET A 1 10.17 -61.38 -39.21
C MET A 1 10.57 -62.07 -37.92
N THR A 2 11.85 -61.96 -37.61
CA THR A 2 12.63 -62.52 -36.50
C THR A 2 12.49 -61.66 -35.23
N GLY A 3 12.54 -62.27 -34.05
CA GLY A 3 12.82 -61.54 -32.80
C GLY A 3 12.23 -62.15 -31.53
N GLN A 4 12.97 -63.06 -30.92
CA GLN A 4 12.70 -63.74 -29.63
C GLN A 4 13.28 -62.92 -28.42
N PRO A 5 13.22 -63.38 -27.15
CA PRO A 5 12.66 -62.67 -25.98
C PRO A 5 13.69 -62.15 -24.95
N LYS A 6 13.32 -61.25 -24.00
CA LYS A 6 14.12 -60.91 -22.80
C LYS A 6 13.21 -60.52 -21.62
N LYS A 7 13.09 -61.34 -20.55
CA LYS A 7 13.89 -61.42 -19.30
C LYS A 7 13.39 -60.51 -18.15
N LYS A 8 12.87 -61.13 -17.07
CA LYS A 8 12.98 -60.63 -15.68
C LYS A 8 14.43 -60.85 -15.20
N PRO A 9 14.99 -59.92 -14.41
CA PRO A 9 15.34 -60.20 -12.99
C PRO A 9 15.21 -58.91 -12.13
N LYS A 10 15.41 -58.83 -10.81
CA LYS A 10 15.54 -59.70 -9.64
C LYS A 10 15.35 -58.74 -8.44
N TYR A 11 14.64 -59.16 -7.41
CA TYR A 11 14.69 -58.53 -6.10
C TYR A 11 16.05 -58.83 -5.45
N GLU A 12 16.71 -57.81 -4.91
CA GLU A 12 17.79 -57.96 -3.94
C GLU A 12 17.43 -57.18 -2.67
N ALA A 13 17.85 -57.72 -1.54
CA ALA A 13 17.23 -57.54 -0.25
C ALA A 13 18.15 -56.77 0.72
N VAL A 14 17.53 -55.93 1.55
CA VAL A 14 17.77 -55.74 3.00
C VAL A 14 19.09 -55.08 3.45
N LEU A 15 18.97 -53.98 4.21
CA LEU A 15 19.38 -53.91 5.63
C LEU A 15 19.12 -52.51 6.24
N LEU A 16 18.25 -52.48 7.25
CA LEU A 16 18.15 -51.40 8.24
C LEU A 16 19.45 -51.31 9.07
N LYS A 17 19.88 -50.09 9.39
CA LYS A 17 20.74 -49.83 10.57
C LYS A 17 20.18 -48.65 11.40
N PRO A 18 20.28 -48.71 12.75
CA PRO A 18 19.63 -47.81 13.72
C PRO A 18 20.52 -46.60 14.09
N PRO A 19 20.10 -45.68 15.00
CA PRO A 19 20.58 -44.30 15.04
C PRO A 19 21.92 -44.14 15.77
N SER A 20 22.68 -43.10 15.42
CA SER A 20 23.91 -42.72 16.11
C SER A 20 23.90 -41.24 16.50
N THR A 21 24.17 -41.07 17.80
CA THR A 21 24.28 -39.90 18.68
C THR A 21 25.19 -38.76 18.21
N SER A 22 24.83 -37.56 18.67
CA SER A 22 25.29 -36.18 18.41
C SER A 22 26.67 -35.79 19.01
N PRO A 23 27.13 -34.54 18.75
CA PRO A 23 27.48 -33.66 19.86
C PRO A 23 26.84 -32.25 19.79
N PRO A 24 26.71 -31.55 20.94
CA PRO A 24 26.04 -30.26 21.07
C PRO A 24 26.98 -29.10 20.70
N SER A 25 26.47 -28.12 19.95
CA SER A 25 27.15 -26.84 19.77
C SER A 25 26.25 -25.70 20.24
N THR A 26 26.66 -25.11 21.35
CA THR A 26 26.12 -23.95 22.03
C THR A 26 26.49 -22.66 21.30
N GLY A 27 25.49 -21.85 20.93
CA GLY A 27 25.63 -20.47 20.45
C GLY A 27 24.24 -19.86 20.15
N PRO A 28 23.96 -18.57 20.45
CA PRO A 28 22.60 -18.02 20.39
C PRO A 28 22.34 -17.48 18.98
N ASP A 29 21.95 -18.33 18.03
CA ASP A 29 21.56 -17.85 16.70
C ASP A 29 20.37 -18.65 16.15
N HIS A 30 19.17 -18.17 16.45
CA HIS A 30 18.02 -18.33 15.57
C HIS A 30 17.45 -16.95 15.24
N PHE A 31 18.23 -16.16 14.50
CA PHE A 31 17.63 -15.21 13.58
C PHE A 31 16.94 -16.03 12.49
N ILE A 32 15.62 -16.19 12.60
CA ILE A 32 14.80 -16.64 11.48
C ILE A 32 14.47 -15.37 10.67
N PRO A 33 15.10 -15.13 9.51
CA PRO A 33 14.60 -14.11 8.60
C PRO A 33 13.17 -14.47 8.16
N PRO A 34 12.25 -13.49 8.04
CA PRO A 34 10.86 -13.76 7.69
C PRO A 34 10.78 -14.39 6.30
N ALA A 35 9.81 -15.29 6.09
CA ALA A 35 9.47 -15.74 4.75
C ALA A 35 9.15 -14.52 3.86
N PRO A 36 9.82 -14.36 2.70
CA PRO A 36 9.40 -13.37 1.70
C PRO A 36 7.94 -13.64 1.30
N PRO A 37 7.10 -12.62 1.04
CA PRO A 37 5.70 -12.85 0.76
C PRO A 37 5.54 -13.63 -0.55
N ALA A 38 4.55 -14.52 -0.60
CA ALA A 38 4.03 -15.11 -1.83
C ALA A 38 4.02 -14.05 -2.95
N ASP A 39 4.53 -14.39 -4.15
CA ASP A 39 5.01 -13.54 -5.27
C ASP A 39 4.30 -12.20 -5.58
N PHE A 40 3.11 -11.97 -5.02
CA PHE A 40 2.18 -10.87 -5.22
C PHE A 40 2.23 -9.75 -4.16
N PHE A 41 2.94 -9.92 -3.04
CA PHE A 41 3.00 -8.93 -1.95
C PHE A 41 4.42 -8.43 -1.67
N ASN A 42 4.52 -7.15 -1.31
CA ASN A 42 5.66 -6.55 -0.62
C ASN A 42 5.34 -6.45 0.89
N THR A 43 6.28 -5.96 1.68
CA THR A 43 6.02 -5.50 3.05
C THR A 43 6.29 -4.00 3.20
N ILE A 44 5.49 -3.34 4.03
CA ILE A 44 5.58 -1.88 4.22
C ILE A 44 5.27 -1.49 5.67
N HIS A 45 6.06 -0.58 6.22
CA HIS A 45 5.68 0.17 7.42
C HIS A 45 4.55 1.14 7.10
N GLN A 46 3.39 0.95 7.73
CA GLN A 46 2.20 1.72 7.39
C GLN A 46 1.36 2.06 8.60
N GLY A 47 1.09 3.34 8.77
CA GLY A 47 0.28 3.89 9.84
C GLY A 47 -0.45 5.16 9.43
N GLU A 48 -0.87 5.94 10.42
CA GLU A 48 -1.79 7.05 10.23
C GLU A 48 -1.24 8.11 9.26
N ALA A 49 -0.04 8.61 9.50
CA ALA A 49 0.56 9.65 8.66
C ALA A 49 0.75 9.18 7.21
N THR A 50 1.31 7.98 7.00
CA THR A 50 1.52 7.42 5.66
C THR A 50 0.21 7.12 4.93
N ASN A 51 -0.84 6.70 5.66
CA ASN A 51 -2.16 6.45 5.08
C ASN A 51 -2.86 7.73 4.65
N LYS A 52 -2.79 8.78 5.48
CA LYS A 52 -3.35 10.08 5.15
C LYS A 52 -2.59 10.72 3.98
N LEU A 53 -1.25 10.64 3.98
CA LEU A 53 -0.41 11.08 2.85
C LEU A 53 -0.80 10.43 1.53
N ALA A 54 -1.00 9.12 1.52
CA ALA A 54 -1.40 8.40 0.31
C ALA A 54 -2.72 8.89 -0.29
N ARG A 55 -3.63 9.46 0.53
CA ARG A 55 -4.99 9.87 0.14
C ARG A 55 -5.16 11.35 -0.16
N ILE A 56 -4.09 12.15 -0.11
CA ILE A 56 -4.18 13.57 -0.44
C ILE A 56 -4.60 13.72 -1.90
N LYS A 57 -5.52 14.64 -2.23
CA LYS A 57 -5.87 14.94 -3.63
C LYS A 57 -4.64 15.37 -4.43
N THR A 58 -4.58 14.99 -5.71
CA THR A 58 -3.46 15.41 -6.56
C THR A 58 -3.47 16.91 -6.86
N LYS A 59 -4.66 17.51 -6.91
CA LYS A 59 -4.86 18.95 -7.10
C LYS A 59 -5.39 19.60 -5.84
N ILE A 60 -4.82 20.75 -5.50
CA ILE A 60 -5.40 21.64 -4.49
C ILE A 60 -6.72 22.16 -5.03
N THR A 61 -7.78 21.71 -4.36
CA THR A 61 -9.19 22.03 -4.55
C THR A 61 -9.77 22.07 -3.15
N ASP A 62 -10.88 22.77 -2.95
CA ASP A 62 -11.54 22.87 -1.65
C ASP A 62 -11.61 21.51 -0.92
N PRO A 63 -11.17 21.41 0.36
CA PRO A 63 -10.77 22.48 1.29
C PRO A 63 -9.30 22.95 1.19
N GLY A 64 -8.57 22.52 0.16
CA GLY A 64 -7.20 22.95 -0.10
C GLY A 64 -7.11 24.41 -0.51
N GLN A 65 -6.15 25.14 0.05
CA GLN A 65 -5.95 26.58 -0.16
C GLN A 65 -4.52 26.87 -0.61
N LEU A 66 -4.36 27.92 -1.41
CA LEU A 66 -3.05 28.51 -1.72
C LEU A 66 -2.82 29.71 -0.81
N ASP A 67 -1.61 29.83 -0.27
CA ASP A 67 -1.20 31.06 0.42
C ASP A 67 -0.71 32.13 -0.57
N LEU A 68 -0.41 33.33 -0.06
CA LEU A 68 0.06 34.47 -0.86
C LEU A 68 1.38 34.21 -1.59
N TYR A 69 2.11 33.15 -1.25
CA TYR A 69 3.40 32.78 -1.84
C TYR A 69 3.28 31.56 -2.78
N GLY A 70 2.05 31.12 -3.08
CA GLY A 70 1.80 29.96 -3.93
C GLY A 70 2.09 28.61 -3.26
N ASN A 71 2.18 28.57 -1.92
CA ASN A 71 2.27 27.32 -1.18
C ASN A 71 0.88 26.72 -1.01
N GLY A 72 0.82 25.39 -1.11
CA GLY A 72 -0.38 24.62 -0.90
C GLY A 72 -0.61 24.21 0.54
N VAL A 73 -1.83 24.33 1.02
CA VAL A 73 -2.26 23.77 2.32
C VAL A 73 -3.50 22.91 2.10
N VAL A 74 -3.42 21.63 2.48
CA VAL A 74 -4.58 20.72 2.50
C VAL A 74 -4.85 20.33 3.94
N THR A 75 -6.04 20.65 4.44
CA THR A 75 -6.46 20.34 5.81
C THR A 75 -7.52 19.23 5.81
N SER A 76 -7.32 18.22 6.64
CA SER A 76 -8.28 17.13 6.90
C SER A 76 -8.29 16.82 8.39
N GLU A 77 -9.33 17.29 9.09
CA GLU A 77 -9.53 17.10 10.54
C GLU A 77 -8.29 17.46 11.38
N ASP A 78 -7.52 16.45 11.79
CA ASP A 78 -6.32 16.52 12.63
C ASP A 78 -5.01 16.36 11.86
N PHE A 79 -5.06 16.40 10.53
CA PHE A 79 -3.94 16.24 9.62
C PHE A 79 -3.88 17.40 8.62
N LYS A 80 -2.72 18.03 8.50
CA LYS A 80 -2.46 19.04 7.48
C LYS A 80 -1.26 18.66 6.64
N VAL A 81 -1.32 19.05 5.38
CA VAL A 81 -0.25 18.89 4.42
C VAL A 81 0.09 20.27 3.91
N PHE A 82 1.37 20.58 3.95
CA PHE A 82 1.94 21.79 3.37
C PHE A 82 2.77 21.37 2.16
N ILE A 83 2.55 22.04 1.03
CA ILE A 83 3.29 21.80 -0.21
C ILE A 83 3.94 23.12 -0.60
N LYS A 84 5.24 23.23 -0.33
CA LYS A 84 6.01 24.43 -0.64
C LYS A 84 6.04 24.66 -2.16
N GLU A 85 5.85 25.91 -2.58
CA GLU A 85 5.92 26.32 -3.99
C GLU A 85 5.05 25.45 -4.92
N TYR A 86 3.85 25.06 -4.45
CA TYR A 86 2.95 24.14 -5.15
C TYR A 86 2.67 24.59 -6.59
N GLU A 87 2.50 25.89 -6.84
CA GLU A 87 2.26 26.44 -8.19
C GLU A 87 3.39 26.16 -9.18
N LYS A 88 4.61 25.94 -8.69
CA LYS A 88 5.78 25.61 -9.52
C LYS A 88 5.88 24.11 -9.83
N LEU A 89 5.13 23.26 -9.12
CA LEU A 89 5.12 21.83 -9.36
C LEU A 89 4.34 21.52 -10.64
N SER A 90 4.96 20.79 -11.58
CA SER A 90 4.32 20.41 -12.84
C SER A 90 3.15 19.43 -12.60
N GLY A 91 1.95 19.98 -12.38
CA GLY A 91 0.73 19.20 -12.12
C GLY A 91 0.50 18.80 -10.67
N GLY A 92 1.10 19.50 -9.69
CA GLY A 92 0.90 19.24 -8.26
C GLY A 92 1.50 17.92 -7.76
N VAL A 93 0.92 17.34 -6.69
CA VAL A 93 1.37 16.06 -6.12
C VAL A 93 0.71 14.91 -6.88
N ARG A 94 1.35 14.52 -7.98
CA ARG A 94 0.84 13.49 -8.90
C ARG A 94 0.72 12.11 -8.23
N PRO A 95 -0.17 11.23 -8.72
CA PRO A 95 -0.24 9.84 -8.24
C PRO A 95 1.10 9.11 -8.32
N THR A 96 1.94 9.47 -9.29
CA THR A 96 3.28 8.92 -9.47
C THR A 96 4.22 9.20 -8.29
N ALA A 97 4.12 10.38 -7.68
CA ALA A 97 4.92 10.75 -6.51
C ALA A 97 4.52 9.92 -5.26
N LYS A 98 3.22 9.64 -5.10
CA LYS A 98 2.72 8.76 -4.04
C LYS A 98 3.24 7.33 -4.20
N LYS A 99 3.24 6.82 -5.44
CA LYS A 99 3.82 5.52 -5.76
C LYS A 99 5.33 5.47 -5.56
N LEU A 100 6.04 6.59 -5.81
CA LEU A 100 7.46 6.70 -5.47
C LEU A 100 7.67 6.64 -3.95
N LEU A 101 6.88 7.40 -3.18
CA LEU A 101 6.92 7.35 -1.72
C LEU A 101 6.69 5.93 -1.20
N ASP A 102 5.65 5.24 -1.70
CA ASP A 102 5.38 3.86 -1.31
C ASP A 102 6.55 2.92 -1.65
N ALA A 103 7.14 3.04 -2.84
CA ALA A 103 8.30 2.24 -3.22
C ALA A 103 9.52 2.51 -2.33
N LEU A 104 9.74 3.75 -1.91
CA LEU A 104 10.82 4.11 -0.98
C LEU A 104 10.59 3.52 0.41
N ILE A 105 9.36 3.58 0.93
CA ILE A 105 9.00 2.99 2.23
C ILE A 105 9.11 1.46 2.17
N ILE A 106 8.65 0.82 1.10
CA ILE A 106 8.81 -0.62 0.87
C ILE A 106 10.29 -0.99 0.89
N THR A 107 11.12 -0.26 0.15
CA THR A 107 12.57 -0.51 0.09
C THR A 107 13.22 -0.39 1.47
N ALA A 108 12.89 0.65 2.23
CA ALA A 108 13.37 0.83 3.60
C ALA A 108 12.91 -0.30 4.53
N THR A 109 11.64 -0.72 4.41
CA THR A 109 11.05 -1.78 5.23
C THR A 109 11.70 -3.13 4.96
N GLU A 110 11.76 -3.54 3.69
CA GLU A 110 12.24 -4.86 3.28
C GLU A 110 13.74 -5.04 3.48
N SER A 111 14.51 -3.95 3.41
CA SER A 111 15.95 -3.98 3.71
C SER A 111 16.27 -3.90 5.20
N GLY A 112 15.28 -3.72 6.08
CA GLY A 112 15.50 -3.54 7.51
C GLY A 112 16.30 -2.27 7.82
N GLN A 113 16.10 -1.22 7.02
CA GLN A 113 16.96 -0.05 7.03
C GLN A 113 16.86 0.72 8.35
N THR A 114 18.02 1.08 8.92
CA THR A 114 18.13 1.86 10.15
C THR A 114 18.56 3.31 9.91
N ASP A 115 19.06 3.65 8.72
CA ASP A 115 19.44 5.00 8.34
C ASP A 115 18.40 5.66 7.44
N THR A 116 18.40 7.00 7.39
CA THR A 116 17.36 7.75 6.68
C THR A 116 17.50 7.74 5.15
N MET A 117 18.62 7.29 4.57
CA MET A 117 18.92 7.40 3.13
C MET A 117 18.57 6.12 2.36
N VAL A 118 17.40 6.09 1.75
CA VAL A 118 17.00 5.00 0.83
C VAL A 118 17.78 5.10 -0.48
N ARG A 119 18.26 3.95 -0.94
CA ARG A 119 18.94 3.77 -2.23
C ARG A 119 18.15 2.78 -3.06
N LEU A 120 17.36 3.29 -4.00
CA LEU A 120 16.51 2.48 -4.86
C LEU A 120 17.00 2.55 -6.31
N PRO A 121 17.60 1.48 -6.86
CA PRO A 121 17.94 1.42 -8.27
C PRO A 121 16.72 1.74 -9.16
N LEU A 122 16.90 2.60 -10.16
CA LEU A 122 15.83 2.99 -11.08
C LEU A 122 15.24 1.76 -11.79
N ALA A 123 16.08 0.79 -12.16
CA ALA A 123 15.63 -0.45 -12.79
C ALA A 123 14.69 -1.26 -11.88
N GLN A 124 15.01 -1.33 -10.59
CA GLN A 124 14.16 -1.97 -9.59
C GLN A 124 12.83 -1.22 -9.43
N TYR A 125 12.87 0.11 -9.32
CA TYR A 125 11.64 0.91 -9.26
C TYR A 125 10.76 0.71 -10.52
N MET A 126 11.37 0.68 -11.71
CA MET A 126 10.65 0.41 -12.95
C MET A 126 10.00 -0.98 -12.93
N GLN A 127 10.69 -2.01 -12.42
CA GLN A 127 10.13 -3.35 -12.28
C GLN A 127 8.95 -3.40 -11.29
N MET A 128 9.05 -2.69 -10.16
CA MET A 128 7.96 -2.57 -9.18
C MET A 128 6.72 -1.96 -9.85
N ARG A 129 6.93 -0.88 -10.63
CA ARG A 129 5.89 -0.11 -11.30
C ARG A 129 5.38 -0.72 -12.62
N GLY A 130 6.09 -1.70 -13.20
CA GLY A 130 5.81 -2.23 -14.53
C GLY A 130 6.14 -1.26 -15.68
N LEU A 131 7.09 -0.34 -15.47
CA LEU A 131 7.50 0.66 -16.47
C LEU A 131 8.52 0.09 -17.45
N LYS A 132 8.38 0.43 -18.73
CA LYS A 132 9.29 -0.02 -19.80
C LYS A 132 10.16 1.12 -20.36
N ASP A 133 9.65 2.35 -20.39
CA ASP A 133 10.39 3.50 -20.91
C ASP A 133 11.30 4.09 -19.83
N VAL A 134 12.61 3.88 -19.99
CA VAL A 134 13.64 4.39 -19.07
C VAL A 134 13.70 5.92 -19.10
N LYS A 135 13.55 6.55 -20.27
CA LYS A 135 13.67 8.01 -20.41
C LYS A 135 12.52 8.71 -19.68
N GLU A 136 11.30 8.23 -19.89
CA GLU A 136 10.13 8.77 -19.19
C GLU A 136 10.18 8.45 -17.70
N ALA A 137 10.59 7.24 -17.30
CA ALA A 137 10.77 6.89 -15.89
C ALA A 137 11.78 7.83 -15.19
N ARG A 138 12.91 8.17 -15.83
CA ARG A 138 13.89 9.13 -15.30
C ARG A 138 13.30 10.52 -15.11
N LYS A 139 12.53 11.01 -16.09
CA LYS A 139 11.88 12.32 -16.03
C LYS A 139 10.84 12.35 -14.91
N GLN A 140 9.96 11.35 -14.88
CA GLN A 140 8.91 11.23 -13.88
C GLN A 140 9.49 11.17 -12.47
N VAL A 141 10.51 10.34 -12.23
CA VAL A 141 11.17 10.20 -10.91
C VAL A 141 11.76 11.52 -10.42
N ARG A 142 12.42 12.31 -11.29
CA ARG A 142 12.97 13.61 -10.86
C ARG A 142 11.88 14.56 -10.38
N GLN A 143 10.82 14.68 -11.17
CA GLN A 143 9.66 15.50 -10.81
C GLN A 143 8.93 14.98 -9.57
N ASP A 144 8.88 13.65 -9.40
CA ASP A 144 8.28 13.02 -8.22
C ASP A 144 9.13 13.30 -6.96
N ILE A 145 10.47 13.28 -7.05
CA ILE A 145 11.37 13.68 -5.95
C ILE A 145 11.14 15.15 -5.57
N GLU A 146 11.10 16.06 -6.55
CA GLU A 146 10.82 17.49 -6.32
C GLU A 146 9.48 17.69 -5.59
N ALA A 147 8.44 16.97 -6.02
CA ALA A 147 7.14 17.02 -5.37
C ALA A 147 7.18 16.49 -3.94
N LEU A 148 7.92 15.40 -3.67
CA LEU A 148 8.08 14.86 -2.32
C LEU A 148 8.93 15.78 -1.41
N ASP A 149 9.93 16.47 -1.96
CA ASP A 149 10.75 17.45 -1.24
C ASP A 149 9.98 18.68 -0.79
N ALA A 150 8.91 19.02 -1.51
CA ALA A 150 8.03 20.13 -1.17
C ALA A 150 7.07 19.82 0.00
N ILE A 151 6.91 18.54 0.39
CA ILE A 151 5.87 18.12 1.33
C ILE A 151 6.34 18.21 2.79
N SER A 152 5.55 18.89 3.60
CA SER A 152 5.56 18.76 5.06
C SER A 152 4.18 18.36 5.56
N ILE A 153 4.14 17.64 6.68
CA ILE A 153 2.91 17.20 7.33
C ILE A 153 2.84 17.74 8.75
N GLU A 154 1.62 17.96 9.23
CA GLU A 154 1.35 18.29 10.62
C GLU A 154 0.20 17.40 11.10
N PHE A 155 0.43 16.68 12.19
CA PHE A 155 -0.57 15.78 12.76
C PHE A 155 -0.42 15.63 14.27
N ARG A 156 -1.49 15.18 14.93
CA ARG A 156 -1.48 14.86 16.35
C ARG A 156 -1.11 13.40 16.56
N GLU A 157 0.03 13.15 17.17
CA GLU A 157 0.38 11.79 17.58
C GLU A 157 -0.33 11.46 18.90
N LYS A 158 -1.15 10.40 18.92
CA LYS A 158 -1.69 9.86 20.18
C LYS A 158 -0.65 8.94 20.81
N ARG A 159 0.07 9.43 21.83
CA ARG A 159 1.00 8.60 22.61
C ARG A 159 0.36 8.19 23.94
N ARG A 160 0.25 6.87 24.18
CA ARG A 160 -0.24 6.29 25.45
C ARG A 160 -1.58 6.88 25.94
N GLY A 161 -2.53 7.08 25.03
CA GLY A 161 -3.87 7.60 25.37
C GLY A 161 -3.94 9.10 25.62
N LYS A 162 -2.82 9.84 25.50
CA LYS A 162 -2.80 11.31 25.53
C LYS A 162 -2.62 11.85 24.12
N THR A 163 -3.43 12.83 23.76
CA THR A 163 -3.28 13.60 22.52
C THR A 163 -2.08 14.52 22.68
N GLY A 164 -1.04 14.34 21.88
CA GLY A 164 0.11 15.24 21.84
C GLY A 164 -0.18 16.53 21.07
N ASP A 165 0.78 17.45 21.10
CA ASP A 165 0.76 18.68 20.31
C ASP A 165 0.87 18.38 18.80
N TYR A 166 0.49 19.36 17.98
CA TYR A 166 0.71 19.30 16.55
C TYR A 166 2.21 19.37 16.25
N LEU A 167 2.74 18.33 15.62
CA LEU A 167 4.12 18.30 15.16
C LEU A 167 4.15 18.50 13.65
N LYS A 168 4.77 19.60 13.20
CA LYS A 168 5.04 19.85 11.78
C LYS A 168 6.43 19.30 11.43
N MET A 169 6.50 18.44 10.41
CA MET A 169 7.75 17.88 9.91
C MET A 169 7.74 17.75 8.38
N SER A 170 8.89 17.95 7.75
CA SER A 170 9.10 17.57 6.34
C SER A 170 9.10 16.05 6.22
N ILE A 171 8.66 15.50 5.08
CA ILE A 171 8.85 14.06 4.82
C ILE A 171 10.26 13.76 4.33
N SER A 172 10.92 14.74 3.70
CA SER A 172 12.27 14.62 3.16
C SER A 172 13.29 15.40 3.99
N GLY A 173 14.56 14.98 3.94
CA GLY A 173 15.68 15.70 4.52
C GLY A 173 16.95 15.55 3.68
N GLY A 174 17.88 16.49 3.80
CA GLY A 174 19.19 16.42 3.14
C GLY A 174 19.14 16.36 1.61
N THR A 175 19.98 15.53 0.99
CA THR A 175 20.19 15.47 -0.46
C THR A 175 19.40 14.35 -1.11
N ASN A 176 18.51 14.72 -2.04
CA ASN A 176 17.68 13.80 -2.81
C ASN A 176 17.95 13.95 -4.31
N GLY A 177 17.80 12.87 -5.07
CA GLY A 177 17.97 12.93 -6.52
C GLY A 177 18.20 11.58 -7.20
N LEU A 178 18.31 11.63 -8.52
CA LEU A 178 18.62 10.47 -9.35
C LEU A 178 20.08 10.54 -9.83
N VAL A 179 20.96 9.76 -9.21
CA VAL A 179 22.41 9.78 -9.46
C VAL A 179 22.84 8.43 -10.01
N ARG A 180 23.46 8.43 -11.21
CA ARG A 180 23.99 7.22 -11.87
C ARG A 180 23.00 6.04 -11.92
N GLY A 181 21.70 6.33 -12.09
CA GLY A 181 20.65 5.31 -12.17
C GLY A 181 20.14 4.81 -10.81
N VAL A 182 20.52 5.45 -9.71
CA VAL A 182 20.03 5.16 -8.36
C VAL A 182 19.24 6.36 -7.84
N ILE A 183 18.02 6.10 -7.37
CA ILE A 183 17.21 7.05 -6.65
C ILE A 183 17.77 7.13 -5.23
N LEU A 184 18.27 8.31 -4.86
CA LEU A 184 18.69 8.65 -3.52
C LEU A 184 17.59 9.48 -2.91
N TYR A 185 17.00 8.98 -1.83
CA TYR A 185 15.99 9.72 -1.10
C TYR A 185 16.21 9.55 0.40
N ARG A 186 16.51 10.65 1.06
CA ARG A 186 16.67 10.74 2.49
C ARG A 186 15.37 11.25 3.11
N PHE A 187 14.77 10.38 3.92
CA PHE A 187 13.66 10.79 4.78
C PHE A 187 14.16 11.79 5.83
N ASN A 188 13.27 12.70 6.24
CA ASN A 188 13.51 13.46 7.45
C ASN A 188 13.62 12.51 8.65
N THR A 189 14.52 12.79 9.60
CA THR A 189 14.76 11.93 10.76
C THR A 189 13.49 11.69 11.60
N ASP A 190 12.70 12.73 11.86
CA ASP A 190 11.49 12.61 12.67
C ASP A 190 10.43 11.78 11.94
N PHE A 191 10.22 12.05 10.65
CA PHE A 191 9.30 11.28 9.82
C PHE A 191 9.72 9.81 9.72
N PHE A 192 11.02 9.54 9.52
CA PHE A 192 11.56 8.19 9.46
C PHE A 192 11.36 7.42 10.77
N ASN A 193 11.60 8.06 11.91
CA ASN A 193 11.37 7.47 13.23
C ASN A 193 9.89 7.16 13.46
N VAL A 194 8.98 8.06 13.06
CA VAL A 194 7.54 7.80 13.10
C VAL A 194 7.19 6.59 12.24
N MET A 195 7.69 6.56 11.00
CA MET A 195 7.44 5.49 10.04
C MET A 195 7.89 4.12 10.55
N LEU A 196 9.12 4.00 11.08
CA LEU A 196 9.65 2.73 11.60
C LEU A 196 8.87 2.19 12.80
N ASN A 197 8.22 3.06 13.58
CA ASN A 197 7.37 2.65 14.68
C ASN A 197 5.99 2.15 14.23
N TYR A 198 5.61 2.32 12.96
CA TYR A 198 4.36 1.78 12.45
C TYR A 198 4.41 0.26 12.28
N PRO A 199 3.26 -0.42 12.42
CA PRO A 199 3.19 -1.84 12.12
C PRO A 199 3.59 -2.14 10.66
N VAL A 200 4.33 -3.22 10.47
CA VAL A 200 4.58 -3.79 9.15
C VAL A 200 3.36 -4.60 8.71
N MET A 201 2.95 -4.45 7.46
CA MET A 201 1.86 -5.22 6.85
C MET A 201 2.17 -5.68 5.43
N PRO A 202 1.52 -6.77 4.97
CA PRO A 202 1.51 -7.14 3.55
C PRO A 202 0.93 -6.01 2.69
N PHE A 203 1.63 -5.69 1.60
CA PHE A 203 1.24 -4.64 0.67
C PHE A 203 1.17 -5.21 -0.75
N PRO A 204 -0.02 -5.27 -1.38
CA PRO A 204 -0.15 -5.80 -2.74
C PRO A 204 0.78 -5.08 -3.74
N LYS A 205 1.65 -5.83 -4.45
CA LYS A 205 2.52 -5.29 -5.50
C LYS A 205 1.72 -4.61 -6.61
N GLU A 206 0.50 -5.09 -6.84
CA GLU A 206 -0.44 -4.56 -7.82
C GLU A 206 -0.72 -3.06 -7.64
N ILE A 207 -0.74 -2.55 -6.40
CA ILE A 207 -0.98 -1.12 -6.10
C ILE A 207 -0.04 -0.21 -6.91
N LEU A 208 1.24 -0.57 -6.98
CA LEU A 208 2.26 0.19 -7.71
C LEU A 208 2.08 0.12 -9.24
N ARG A 209 1.37 -0.90 -9.75
CA ARG A 209 1.16 -1.17 -11.17
C ARG A 209 -0.16 -0.65 -11.72
N LEU A 210 -1.17 -0.44 -10.85
CA LEU A 210 -2.49 0.03 -11.26
C LEU A 210 -2.42 1.30 -12.12
N ASN A 211 -3.21 1.32 -13.19
CA ASN A 211 -3.25 2.43 -14.13
C ASN A 211 -4.27 3.48 -13.69
N SER A 212 -3.79 4.52 -13.00
CA SER A 212 -4.62 5.60 -12.46
C SER A 212 -5.32 6.45 -13.53
N ARG A 213 -4.99 6.30 -14.82
CA ARG A 213 -5.70 7.00 -15.91
C ARG A 213 -7.02 6.32 -16.27
N HIS A 214 -7.05 4.99 -16.22
CA HIS A 214 -8.23 4.21 -16.58
C HIS A 214 -9.07 3.86 -15.36
N ASN A 215 -8.39 3.48 -14.27
CA ASN A 215 -9.02 3.09 -13.01
C ASN A 215 -8.44 3.93 -11.85
N PRO A 216 -8.79 5.23 -11.77
CA PRO A 216 -8.22 6.19 -10.83
C PRO A 216 -8.42 5.83 -9.35
N ASN A 217 -9.44 5.07 -9.00
CA ASN A 217 -9.79 4.76 -7.60
C ASN A 217 -9.24 3.42 -7.11
N SER A 218 -8.87 2.51 -8.02
CA SER A 218 -8.42 1.13 -7.69
C SER A 218 -7.27 1.10 -6.69
N GLU A 219 -6.29 2.00 -6.84
CA GLU A 219 -5.14 2.09 -5.93
C GLU A 219 -5.59 2.41 -4.50
N PHE A 220 -6.53 3.34 -4.35
CA PHE A 220 -7.04 3.74 -3.04
C PHE A 220 -7.90 2.63 -2.42
N PHE A 221 -8.74 1.98 -3.23
CA PHE A 221 -9.57 0.86 -2.78
C PHE A 221 -8.71 -0.32 -2.34
N LEU A 222 -7.77 -0.78 -3.17
CA LEU A 222 -6.91 -1.92 -2.83
C LEU A 222 -6.05 -1.64 -1.59
N ARG A 223 -5.49 -0.44 -1.48
CA ARG A 223 -4.77 -0.01 -0.28
C ARG A 223 -5.66 -0.04 0.96
N ARG A 224 -6.88 0.50 0.88
CA ARG A 224 -7.84 0.52 1.99
C ARG A 224 -8.30 -0.89 2.38
N ILE A 225 -8.50 -1.78 1.41
CA ILE A 225 -8.85 -3.19 1.62
C ILE A 225 -7.71 -3.90 2.36
N ALA A 226 -6.46 -3.74 1.91
CA ALA A 226 -5.30 -4.34 2.57
C ALA A 226 -5.12 -3.84 4.02
N GLU A 227 -5.29 -2.54 4.25
CA GLU A 227 -5.26 -1.97 5.60
C GLU A 227 -6.36 -2.54 6.49
N HIS A 228 -7.59 -2.60 5.96
CA HIS A 228 -8.74 -3.10 6.69
C HIS A 228 -8.55 -4.55 7.12
N LYS A 229 -8.07 -5.40 6.21
CA LYS A 229 -7.71 -6.79 6.55
C LYS A 229 -6.68 -6.83 7.67
N ASN A 230 -5.56 -6.10 7.52
CA ASN A 230 -4.49 -6.08 8.53
C ASN A 230 -4.96 -5.63 9.93
N MET A 231 -5.91 -4.69 10.01
CA MET A 231 -6.49 -4.23 11.29
C MET A 231 -7.52 -5.19 11.90
N ASN A 232 -8.11 -6.05 11.09
CA ASN A 232 -9.21 -6.93 11.47
C ASN A 232 -8.86 -8.42 11.38
N ILE A 233 -7.57 -8.77 11.24
CA ILE A 233 -7.12 -10.16 11.26
C ILE A 233 -7.71 -10.91 12.45
N GLY A 234 -8.34 -12.05 12.18
CA GLY A 234 -8.97 -12.93 13.16
C GLY A 234 -10.32 -12.43 13.68
N LYS A 235 -10.85 -11.31 13.17
CA LYS A 235 -12.18 -10.79 13.50
C LYS A 235 -13.20 -11.21 12.44
N PRO A 236 -14.50 -11.29 12.78
CA PRO A 236 -15.56 -11.67 11.82
C PRO A 236 -15.65 -10.77 10.58
N ASN A 237 -15.13 -9.54 10.65
CA ASN A 237 -15.15 -8.55 9.57
C ASN A 237 -13.80 -8.39 8.85
N GLU A 238 -12.87 -9.34 9.01
CA GLU A 238 -11.54 -9.31 8.39
C GLU A 238 -11.59 -9.01 6.89
N ASP A 239 -12.44 -9.74 6.17
CA ASP A 239 -12.60 -9.66 4.71
C ASP A 239 -13.90 -8.96 4.29
N ILE A 240 -14.48 -8.16 5.18
CA ILE A 240 -15.74 -7.44 4.92
C ILE A 240 -15.55 -5.96 5.24
N ILE A 241 -15.68 -5.10 4.23
CA ILE A 241 -15.52 -3.65 4.34
C ILE A 241 -16.75 -2.91 3.82
N GLY A 242 -17.12 -1.79 4.46
CA GLY A 242 -18.25 -0.96 4.02
C GLY A 242 -17.94 -0.17 2.76
N VAL A 243 -18.91 -0.05 1.85
CA VAL A 243 -18.77 0.78 0.65
C VAL A 243 -18.47 2.22 1.01
N LYS A 244 -19.17 2.81 2.00
CA LYS A 244 -18.84 4.15 2.54
C LYS A 244 -17.36 4.31 2.89
N THR A 245 -16.75 3.30 3.51
CA THR A 245 -15.33 3.34 3.89
C THR A 245 -14.41 3.37 2.67
N LEU A 246 -14.75 2.63 1.62
CA LEU A 246 -14.01 2.65 0.36
C LEU A 246 -14.18 3.97 -0.38
N LEU A 247 -15.43 4.47 -0.49
CA LEU A 247 -15.70 5.78 -1.08
C LEU A 247 -14.84 6.84 -0.41
N LEU A 248 -14.85 6.94 0.92
CA LEU A 248 -14.05 7.91 1.68
C LEU A 248 -12.53 7.77 1.48
N SER A 249 -12.06 6.58 1.09
CA SER A 249 -10.63 6.36 0.82
C SER A 249 -10.17 6.88 -0.54
N SER A 250 -11.08 7.03 -1.51
CA SER A 250 -10.75 7.65 -2.79
C SER A 250 -10.95 9.17 -2.74
N PRO A 251 -9.89 9.96 -3.01
CA PRO A 251 -9.98 11.42 -3.06
C PRO A 251 -10.47 11.95 -4.43
N GLU A 252 -10.41 11.13 -5.48
CA GLU A 252 -10.74 11.54 -6.85
C GLU A 252 -12.20 11.21 -7.22
N LEU A 253 -12.85 10.30 -6.49
CA LEU A 253 -14.27 9.98 -6.68
C LEU A 253 -15.15 11.08 -6.07
N PRO A 254 -16.14 11.62 -6.81
CA PRO A 254 -17.01 12.68 -6.28
C PRO A 254 -17.82 12.18 -5.08
N ARG A 255 -18.14 13.09 -4.15
CA ARG A 255 -19.10 12.81 -3.08
C ARG A 255 -20.51 13.05 -3.60
N TYR A 256 -21.49 12.39 -3.00
CA TYR A 256 -22.90 12.57 -3.35
C TYR A 256 -23.34 14.04 -3.23
N ALA A 257 -22.86 14.73 -2.20
CA ALA A 257 -23.10 16.16 -2.00
C ALA A 257 -22.57 17.03 -3.17
N ASP A 258 -21.59 16.55 -3.92
CA ASP A 258 -20.95 17.29 -5.03
C ASP A 258 -21.71 17.13 -6.36
N LEU A 259 -22.75 16.28 -6.43
CA LEU A 259 -23.41 15.92 -7.69
C LEU A 259 -24.51 16.91 -8.12
N GLY A 260 -24.99 17.78 -7.23
CA GLY A 260 -26.10 18.71 -7.50
C GLY A 260 -27.45 18.04 -7.77
N GLU A 261 -28.47 18.82 -8.12
CA GLU A 261 -29.87 18.36 -8.28
C GLU A 261 -30.09 17.36 -9.43
N LYS A 262 -29.28 17.42 -10.49
CA LYS A 262 -29.33 16.51 -11.65
C LYS A 262 -28.30 15.38 -11.55
N GLY A 263 -27.92 15.02 -10.33
CA GLY A 263 -26.80 14.11 -10.06
C GLY A 263 -26.97 12.72 -10.69
N GLN A 264 -26.14 12.42 -11.68
CA GLN A 264 -26.03 11.10 -12.32
C GLN A 264 -25.25 10.12 -11.41
N VAL A 265 -25.86 9.72 -10.30
CA VAL A 265 -25.20 8.93 -9.24
C VAL A 265 -24.60 7.63 -9.79
N SER A 266 -25.35 6.90 -10.62
CA SER A 266 -24.87 5.63 -11.17
C SER A 266 -23.57 5.89 -11.94
N GLN A 267 -23.64 6.76 -12.94
CA GLN A 267 -22.56 7.03 -13.87
C GLN A 267 -21.34 7.71 -13.22
N ARG A 268 -21.55 8.48 -12.14
CA ARG A 268 -20.48 9.28 -11.50
C ARG A 268 -19.91 8.66 -10.24
N ILE A 269 -20.62 7.72 -9.60
CA ILE A 269 -20.17 7.10 -8.34
C ILE A 269 -20.22 5.58 -8.40
N ILE A 270 -21.38 4.97 -8.71
CA ILE A 270 -21.56 3.51 -8.62
C ILE A 270 -20.76 2.82 -9.73
N ASP A 271 -21.02 3.14 -11.01
CA ASP A 271 -20.34 2.50 -12.14
C ASP A 271 -18.80 2.68 -12.07
N PRO A 272 -18.26 3.88 -11.72
CA PRO A 272 -16.82 4.04 -11.51
C PRO A 272 -16.27 3.27 -10.31
N PHE A 273 -17.06 3.09 -9.24
CA PHE A 273 -16.68 2.26 -8.10
C PHE A 273 -16.55 0.80 -8.52
N GLU A 274 -17.56 0.26 -9.19
CA GLU A 274 -17.60 -1.14 -9.62
C GLU A 274 -16.49 -1.43 -10.63
N ARG A 275 -16.34 -0.59 -11.67
CA ARG A 275 -15.24 -0.68 -12.64
C ARG A 275 -13.87 -0.75 -11.96
N ASP A 276 -13.63 0.10 -10.97
CA ASP A 276 -12.32 0.18 -10.31
C ASP A 276 -12.09 -0.96 -9.32
N MET A 277 -13.14 -1.55 -8.76
CA MET A 277 -13.07 -2.77 -7.96
C MET A 277 -12.86 -4.01 -8.84
N ASP A 278 -13.50 -4.07 -10.02
CA ASP A 278 -13.35 -5.15 -11.01
C ASP A 278 -11.96 -5.16 -11.65
N ALA A 279 -11.27 -4.02 -11.68
CA ALA A 279 -9.91 -3.91 -12.17
C ALA A 279 -8.84 -4.47 -11.21
N LEU A 280 -9.22 -5.01 -10.05
CA LEU A 280 -8.29 -5.56 -9.04
C LEU A 280 -8.06 -7.05 -9.28
N ASP A 281 -6.89 -7.41 -9.80
CA ASP A 281 -6.58 -8.78 -10.20
C ASP A 281 -6.27 -9.70 -9.02
N ILE A 282 -5.78 -9.18 -7.89
CA ILE A 282 -5.36 -9.98 -6.72
C ILE A 282 -6.52 -10.51 -5.87
N LEU A 283 -7.75 -10.07 -6.12
CA LEU A 283 -8.92 -10.41 -5.34
C LEU A 283 -10.16 -10.58 -6.22
N GLU A 284 -11.21 -11.13 -5.63
CA GLU A 284 -12.58 -11.06 -6.12
C GLU A 284 -13.42 -10.34 -5.07
N TRP A 285 -14.54 -9.75 -5.50
CA TRP A 285 -15.42 -9.03 -4.60
C TRP A 285 -16.89 -9.22 -5.00
N HIS A 286 -17.79 -9.08 -4.02
CA HIS A 286 -19.23 -9.00 -4.25
C HIS A 286 -19.90 -8.20 -3.14
N TYR A 287 -21.06 -7.61 -3.44
CA TYR A 287 -21.88 -6.97 -2.43
C TYR A 287 -22.35 -7.98 -1.38
N CYS A 288 -22.38 -7.55 -0.13
CA CYS A 288 -22.90 -8.35 0.96
C CYS A 288 -23.61 -7.49 2.02
N GLY A 289 -24.55 -8.11 2.72
CA GLY A 289 -25.23 -7.55 3.85
C GLY A 289 -24.39 -7.55 5.13
N LYS A 290 -25.07 -7.45 6.28
CA LYS A 290 -24.43 -7.55 7.58
C LYS A 290 -23.77 -8.94 7.74
N ASN A 291 -22.56 -8.96 8.28
CA ASN A 291 -21.78 -10.19 8.51
C ASN A 291 -21.52 -11.05 7.25
N GLY A 292 -21.54 -10.44 6.06
CA GLY A 292 -21.23 -11.17 4.82
C GLY A 292 -22.38 -12.01 4.28
N ALA A 293 -23.61 -11.79 4.77
CA ALA A 293 -24.80 -12.41 4.23
C ALA A 293 -25.00 -12.01 2.74
N PRO A 294 -25.51 -12.91 1.88
CA PRO A 294 -25.89 -12.54 0.53
C PRO A 294 -26.84 -11.35 0.51
N CYS A 295 -26.69 -10.47 -0.46
CA CYS A 295 -27.63 -9.39 -0.70
C CYS A 295 -27.78 -9.14 -2.21
N ASP A 296 -28.92 -8.59 -2.58
CA ASP A 296 -29.09 -8.06 -3.92
C ASP A 296 -28.17 -6.84 -4.13
N PRO A 297 -27.76 -6.55 -5.38
CA PRO A 297 -27.09 -5.31 -5.70
C PRO A 297 -27.92 -4.09 -5.28
N PRO A 298 -27.28 -3.03 -4.76
CA PRO A 298 -27.98 -1.83 -4.30
C PRO A 298 -28.67 -1.12 -5.48
N LYS A 299 -29.92 -0.68 -5.28
CA LYS A 299 -30.73 -0.05 -6.35
C LYS A 299 -30.60 1.46 -6.42
N ASN A 300 -30.09 2.09 -5.36
CA ASN A 300 -29.94 3.53 -5.24
C ASN A 300 -28.73 3.88 -4.37
N TYR A 301 -28.39 5.17 -4.32
CA TYR A 301 -27.22 5.63 -3.56
C TYR A 301 -27.29 5.29 -2.07
N ALA A 302 -28.46 5.43 -1.44
CA ALA A 302 -28.59 5.23 -0.01
C ALA A 302 -28.37 3.76 0.38
N GLU A 303 -28.84 2.83 -0.44
CA GLU A 303 -28.53 1.41 -0.32
C GLU A 303 -27.06 1.13 -0.60
N PHE A 304 -26.51 1.71 -1.68
CA PHE A 304 -25.12 1.53 -2.08
C PHE A 304 -24.15 2.01 -1.00
N GLU A 305 -24.35 3.18 -0.41
CA GLU A 305 -23.47 3.70 0.63
C GLU A 305 -23.49 2.81 1.89
N ARG A 306 -24.65 2.24 2.23
CA ARG A 306 -24.86 1.43 3.44
C ARG A 306 -24.43 -0.04 3.28
N THR A 307 -24.25 -0.51 2.04
CA THR A 307 -23.86 -1.89 1.78
C THR A 307 -22.39 -2.14 2.14
N ARG A 308 -22.01 -3.42 2.14
CA ARG A 308 -20.63 -3.87 2.33
C ARG A 308 -20.19 -4.64 1.09
N VAL A 309 -18.88 -4.81 0.96
CA VAL A 309 -18.29 -5.74 0.01
C VAL A 309 -17.54 -6.81 0.79
N ARG A 310 -17.68 -8.05 0.35
CA ARG A 310 -16.87 -9.17 0.80
C ARG A 310 -15.72 -9.35 -0.17
N ILE A 311 -14.52 -9.48 0.37
CA ILE A 311 -13.29 -9.68 -0.38
C ILE A 311 -12.89 -11.15 -0.32
N VAL A 312 -12.53 -11.71 -1.45
CA VAL A 312 -11.94 -13.05 -1.54
C VAL A 312 -10.57 -12.88 -2.19
N TRP A 313 -9.52 -12.97 -1.37
CA TRP A 313 -8.16 -12.87 -1.88
C TRP A 313 -7.80 -14.14 -2.66
N LYS A 314 -7.31 -13.98 -3.89
CA LYS A 314 -6.82 -15.12 -4.68
C LYS A 314 -5.55 -15.71 -4.05
N THR A 315 -4.79 -14.85 -3.40
CA THR A 315 -3.61 -15.20 -2.61
C THR A 315 -3.43 -14.12 -1.55
N TYR A 316 -3.06 -14.51 -0.33
CA TYR A 316 -2.72 -13.59 0.75
C TYR A 316 -1.67 -14.26 1.64
N PRO A 317 -0.57 -13.58 2.01
CA PRO A 317 0.45 -14.19 2.84
C PRO A 317 -0.11 -14.52 4.21
N GLU A 318 0.13 -15.74 4.67
CA GLU A 318 -0.11 -16.09 6.07
C GLU A 318 0.77 -15.21 6.95
N ARG A 319 0.15 -14.47 7.87
CA ARG A 319 0.91 -13.67 8.83
C ARG A 319 1.38 -14.61 9.93
N LEU A 320 2.69 -14.67 10.16
CA LEU A 320 3.24 -15.25 11.38
C LEU A 320 2.51 -14.62 12.57
N ASP A 321 1.88 -15.47 13.39
CA ASP A 321 1.10 -15.08 14.55
C ASP A 321 1.79 -13.92 15.27
N ARG A 322 1.07 -12.81 15.48
CA ARG A 322 1.49 -11.81 16.46
C ARG A 322 1.52 -12.54 17.79
N GLY A 323 2.72 -12.97 18.19
CA GLY A 323 2.93 -13.86 19.31
C GLY A 323 1.98 -13.51 20.43
N LYS A 324 1.12 -14.47 20.80
CA LYS A 324 0.40 -14.40 22.06
C LYS A 324 1.46 -14.09 23.09
N LYS A 325 1.45 -12.87 23.64
CA LYS A 325 2.15 -12.60 24.88
C LYS A 325 1.58 -13.63 25.84
N LYS A 326 2.35 -14.70 26.09
CA LYS A 326 2.06 -15.62 27.18
C LYS A 326 1.91 -14.73 28.40
N LYS A 327 0.69 -14.67 28.93
CA LYS A 327 0.43 -14.08 30.24
C LYS A 327 1.18 -14.85 31.29
#